data_AF-A0ABD5YTT1-F1
#
_entry.id   AF-A0ABD5YTT1-F1
#
_cell.length_a   1.000
_cell.length_b   1.000
_cell.length_c   1.000
_cell.angle_alpha   90.00
_cell.angle_beta   90.00
_cell.angle_gamma   90.00
#
_symmetry.space_group_name_H-M   'P 1'
#
loop_
_entity.id
_entity.type
_entity.pdbx_description
1 polymer ?
#
loop_
_entity_poly.entity_id
_entity_poly.type
_entity_poly.pdbx_seq_one_letter_code
_entity_poly.pdbx_strand_id
1 'polypeptide(L)'
;MYLLNYFPYADGPEFVNYYQQRDGWSRVDEMFSQPPVSSEQVMTPTKYGSDAPTNVTLDDRARNGWSRVHLTGQRSGPSRPDYATLGQSGLTAMFAQATFDSYNRSAVVPRRAIFNYDGNQPNRSDPLDYSLPITNGWDGDRLHVYQKNNETAYVWKVKWDSPKDASQFATAYRQLLSHWGATTAGTDTWVIENGPYADAFSVRTSGSTVVIVNAPTTDDLGDVRRKA
;
A
#
# COMPACT_ATOMS: atom_id res chain seq x y z
N MET A 1 2.18 -10.51 -8.23
CA MET A 1 2.30 -9.43 -9.24
C MET A 1 1.02 -9.16 -10.03
N TYR A 2 0.14 -10.15 -10.30
CA TYR A 2 -1.07 -9.93 -11.09
C TYR A 2 -1.99 -8.81 -10.55
N LEU A 3 -2.38 -8.86 -9.27
CA LEU A 3 -3.27 -7.87 -8.65
C LEU A 3 -2.68 -6.45 -8.61
N LEU A 4 -1.36 -6.29 -8.54
CA LEU A 4 -0.76 -4.95 -8.56
C LEU A 4 -0.84 -4.30 -9.94
N ASN A 5 -0.69 -5.10 -11.00
CA ASN A 5 -0.62 -4.60 -12.37
C ASN A 5 -2.00 -4.51 -13.04
N TYR A 6 -3.02 -5.16 -12.48
CA TYR A 6 -4.36 -5.21 -13.06
C TYR A 6 -5.23 -3.98 -12.73
N PHE A 7 -4.88 -3.24 -11.68
CA PHE A 7 -5.64 -2.07 -11.20
C PHE A 7 -6.10 -1.10 -12.31
N PRO A 8 -5.23 -0.62 -13.23
CA PRO A 8 -5.66 0.34 -14.25
C PRO A 8 -6.74 -0.22 -15.21
N TYR A 9 -6.85 -1.54 -15.31
CA TYR A 9 -7.84 -2.22 -16.15
C TYR A 9 -9.14 -2.55 -15.41
N ALA A 10 -9.07 -2.67 -14.08
CA ALA A 10 -10.25 -2.85 -13.23
C ALA A 10 -10.99 -1.52 -13.05
N ASP A 11 -10.34 -0.53 -12.43
CA ASP A 11 -11.00 0.72 -12.03
C ASP A 11 -10.91 1.84 -13.10
N GLY A 12 -9.98 1.73 -14.05
CA GLY A 12 -9.81 2.74 -15.10
C GLY A 12 -11.04 2.95 -15.99
N PRO A 13 -11.70 1.88 -16.49
CA PRO A 13 -12.93 2.00 -17.26
C PRO A 13 -14.06 2.71 -16.52
N GLU A 14 -14.29 2.38 -15.25
CA GLU A 14 -15.34 3.03 -14.43
C GLU A 14 -15.02 4.49 -14.16
N PHE A 15 -13.75 4.84 -13.94
CA PHE A 15 -13.32 6.23 -13.83
C PHE A 15 -13.62 7.05 -15.09
N VAL A 16 -13.30 6.51 -16.28
CA VAL A 16 -13.60 7.18 -17.56
C VAL A 16 -15.12 7.27 -17.78
N ASN A 17 -15.83 6.18 -17.51
CA ASN A 17 -17.29 6.08 -17.65
C ASN A 17 -18.02 7.11 -16.77
N TYR A 18 -17.56 7.30 -15.53
CA TYR A 18 -18.10 8.29 -14.60
C TYR A 18 -18.09 9.71 -15.20
N TYR A 19 -16.94 10.15 -15.73
CA TYR A 19 -16.82 11.49 -16.33
C TYR A 19 -17.46 11.59 -17.71
N GLN A 20 -17.41 10.52 -18.50
CA GLN A 20 -18.06 10.47 -19.81
C GLN A 20 -19.59 10.64 -19.68
N GLN A 21 -20.22 9.94 -18.73
CA GLN A 21 -21.67 10.04 -18.52
C GLN A 21 -22.10 11.41 -17.98
N ARG A 22 -21.26 12.02 -17.13
CA ARG A 22 -21.59 13.28 -16.47
C ARG A 22 -21.32 14.50 -17.35
N ASP A 23 -20.17 14.53 -17.99
CA ASP A 23 -19.59 15.74 -18.61
C ASP A 23 -19.22 15.54 -20.09
N GLY A 24 -19.46 14.34 -20.66
CA GLY A 24 -19.25 14.03 -22.07
C GLY A 24 -17.79 13.73 -22.46
N TRP A 25 -17.58 13.38 -23.74
CA TRP A 25 -16.25 13.01 -24.26
C TRP A 25 -15.22 14.14 -24.23
N SER A 26 -15.65 15.41 -24.34
CA SER A 26 -14.74 16.55 -24.22
C SER A 26 -14.06 16.59 -22.85
N ARG A 27 -14.76 16.21 -21.78
CA ARG A 27 -14.16 16.09 -20.45
C ARG A 27 -13.11 15.00 -20.40
N VAL A 28 -13.37 13.85 -21.02
CA VAL A 28 -12.40 12.74 -21.10
C VAL A 28 -11.15 13.17 -21.88
N ASP A 29 -11.32 13.88 -23.00
CA ASP A 29 -10.21 14.41 -23.81
C ASP A 29 -9.32 15.38 -23.00
N GLU A 30 -9.92 16.27 -22.21
CA GLU A 30 -9.17 17.14 -21.30
C GLU A 30 -8.35 16.35 -20.26
N MET A 31 -8.92 15.27 -19.72
CA MET A 31 -8.29 14.44 -18.72
C MET A 31 -7.08 13.67 -19.25
N PHE A 32 -6.97 13.43 -20.56
CA PHE A 32 -5.73 12.91 -21.14
C PHE A 32 -4.54 13.87 -20.98
N SER A 33 -4.80 15.17 -20.89
CA SER A 33 -3.77 16.19 -20.62
C SER A 33 -3.52 16.40 -19.13
N GLN A 34 -4.38 15.86 -18.26
CA GLN A 34 -4.31 15.98 -16.80
C GLN A 34 -4.63 14.62 -16.17
N PRO A 35 -3.78 13.59 -16.30
CA PRO A 35 -4.11 12.28 -15.74
C PRO A 35 -4.29 12.34 -14.21
N PRO A 36 -5.11 11.46 -13.63
CA PRO A 36 -5.22 11.33 -12.18
C PRO A 36 -3.84 11.07 -11.56
N VAL A 37 -3.58 11.71 -10.42
CA VAL A 37 -2.25 11.68 -9.77
C VAL A 37 -2.13 10.59 -8.69
N SER A 38 -3.22 9.86 -8.42
CA SER A 38 -3.24 8.74 -7.48
C SER A 38 -4.22 7.65 -7.89
N SER A 39 -4.02 6.44 -7.36
CA SER A 39 -5.00 5.36 -7.49
C SER A 39 -6.33 5.71 -6.81
N GLU A 40 -6.29 6.47 -5.70
CA GLU A 40 -7.51 6.88 -5.00
C GLU A 40 -8.41 7.75 -5.89
N GLN A 41 -7.85 8.67 -6.67
CA GLN A 41 -8.62 9.48 -7.62
C GLN A 41 -9.29 8.64 -8.71
N VAL A 42 -8.68 7.53 -9.11
CA VAL A 42 -9.27 6.59 -10.06
C VAL A 42 -10.41 5.80 -9.40
N MET A 43 -10.16 5.28 -8.18
CA MET A 43 -11.12 4.47 -7.41
C MET A 43 -12.31 5.29 -6.89
N THR A 44 -12.11 6.57 -6.64
CA THR A 44 -13.13 7.52 -6.16
C THR A 44 -13.13 8.73 -7.10
N PRO A 45 -13.81 8.65 -8.26
CA PRO A 45 -13.73 9.68 -9.29
C PRO A 45 -14.04 11.10 -8.82
N THR A 46 -14.87 11.28 -7.79
CA THR A 46 -15.18 12.59 -7.19
C THR A 46 -13.99 13.28 -6.52
N LYS A 47 -12.92 12.56 -6.19
CA LYS A 47 -11.66 13.08 -5.64
C LYS A 47 -10.70 13.61 -6.73
N TYR A 48 -10.94 13.29 -8.00
CA TYR A 48 -10.05 13.72 -9.09
C TYR A 48 -10.03 15.25 -9.25
N GLY A 49 -8.83 15.83 -9.19
CA GLY A 49 -8.58 17.27 -9.29
C GLY A 49 -8.84 18.06 -8.00
N SER A 50 -9.37 17.44 -6.95
CA SER A 50 -9.68 18.07 -5.66
C SER A 50 -8.87 17.51 -4.50
N ASP A 51 -8.45 16.25 -4.58
CA ASP A 51 -7.77 15.54 -3.50
C ASP A 51 -6.48 14.90 -4.02
N ALA A 52 -5.39 15.67 -4.01
CA ALA A 52 -4.08 15.21 -4.43
C ALA A 52 -3.34 14.61 -3.23
N PRO A 53 -2.61 13.49 -3.39
CA PRO A 53 -1.97 12.82 -2.28
C PRO A 53 -0.93 13.72 -1.61
N THR A 54 -0.90 13.70 -0.28
CA THR A 54 0.12 14.39 0.51
C THR A 54 1.52 13.94 0.10
N ASN A 55 2.44 14.91 -0.05
CA ASN A 55 3.87 14.61 -0.26
C ASN A 55 4.51 14.05 1.01
N VAL A 56 4.48 12.73 1.16
CA VAL A 56 5.06 12.03 2.32
C VAL A 56 6.58 12.07 2.25
N THR A 57 7.23 12.55 3.32
CA THR A 57 8.69 12.49 3.49
C THR A 57 9.10 11.45 4.52
N LEU A 58 10.28 10.86 4.31
CA LEU A 58 10.94 9.91 5.18
C LEU A 58 12.39 10.31 5.40
N ASP A 59 12.75 10.58 6.65
CA ASP A 59 14.16 10.79 7.02
C ASP A 59 14.90 9.46 7.04
N ASP A 60 16.11 9.46 6.50
CA ASP A 60 17.06 8.38 6.70
C ASP A 60 17.70 8.51 8.08
N ARG A 61 17.56 7.47 8.89
CA ARG A 61 18.08 7.39 10.27
C ARG A 61 18.78 6.04 10.51
N ALA A 62 19.15 5.35 9.44
CA ALA A 62 19.77 4.04 9.52
C ALA A 62 21.18 4.12 10.13
N ARG A 63 21.59 3.07 10.84
CA ARG A 63 22.90 2.96 11.49
C ARG A 63 23.41 1.51 11.49
N ASN A 64 24.57 1.30 12.12
CA ASN A 64 25.11 -0.05 12.38
C ASN A 64 25.23 -0.91 11.10
N GLY A 65 25.69 -0.26 10.02
CA GLY A 65 25.91 -0.90 8.71
C GLY A 65 24.69 -0.91 7.78
N TRP A 66 23.50 -0.52 8.24
CA TRP A 66 22.36 -0.30 7.36
C TRP A 66 22.56 0.97 6.54
N SER A 67 22.30 0.87 5.25
CA SER A 67 22.36 2.00 4.31
C SER A 67 21.18 1.96 3.36
N ARG A 68 20.67 3.12 2.95
CA ARG A 68 19.56 3.22 2.01
C ARG A 68 20.00 2.72 0.63
N VAL A 69 19.15 1.90 0.02
CA VAL A 69 19.33 1.46 -1.36
C VAL A 69 19.01 2.63 -2.28
N HIS A 70 20.01 3.09 -3.01
CA HIS A 70 19.84 4.05 -4.10
C HIS A 70 19.89 3.31 -5.43
N LEU A 71 18.83 3.47 -6.24
CA LEU A 71 18.78 2.86 -7.57
C LEU A 71 19.68 3.66 -8.53
N THR A 72 20.94 3.27 -8.62
CA THR A 72 21.89 3.85 -9.58
C THR A 72 21.73 3.14 -10.93
N GLY A 73 21.19 3.85 -11.91
CA GLY A 73 21.10 3.37 -13.29
C GLY A 73 20.56 4.43 -14.22
N GLN A 74 21.32 4.76 -15.27
CA GLN A 74 20.82 5.56 -16.39
C GLN A 74 19.77 4.73 -17.15
N ARG A 75 18.49 4.92 -16.83
CA ARG A 75 17.43 4.70 -17.83
C ARG A 75 17.29 5.98 -18.64
N SER A 76 17.08 5.86 -19.95
CA SER A 76 16.58 6.97 -20.75
C SER A 76 15.23 7.41 -20.18
N GLY A 77 15.18 8.62 -19.61
CA GLY A 77 13.98 9.15 -18.95
C GLY A 77 14.30 9.95 -17.67
N PRO A 78 13.27 10.39 -16.94
CA PRO A 78 13.44 11.09 -15.68
C PRO A 78 14.20 10.22 -14.67
N SER A 79 15.01 10.85 -13.81
CA SER A 79 15.63 10.16 -12.67
C SER A 79 14.56 9.43 -11.87
N ARG A 80 14.71 8.11 -11.74
CA ARG A 80 13.80 7.31 -10.92
C ARG A 80 13.91 7.80 -9.47
N PRO A 81 12.79 8.06 -8.78
CA PRO A 81 12.83 8.37 -7.37
C PRO A 81 13.56 7.27 -6.60
N ASP A 82 14.36 7.65 -5.60
CA ASP A 82 15.07 6.72 -4.72
C ASP A 82 14.14 6.12 -3.63
N TYR A 83 12.84 6.17 -3.85
CA TYR A 83 11.78 5.65 -3.00
C TYR A 83 10.70 4.97 -3.85
N ALA A 84 9.90 4.12 -3.20
CA ALA A 84 8.69 3.56 -3.79
C ALA A 84 7.43 4.19 -3.17
N THR A 85 6.35 4.16 -3.95
CA THR A 85 4.99 4.53 -3.56
C THR A 85 4.11 3.42 -4.10
N LEU A 86 3.31 2.80 -3.24
CA LEU A 86 2.43 1.69 -3.63
C LEU A 86 1.02 2.18 -4.00
N GLY A 87 0.57 3.30 -3.42
CA GLY A 87 -0.80 3.76 -3.63
C GLY A 87 -1.84 2.89 -2.93
N GLN A 88 -3.07 3.40 -2.86
CA GLN A 88 -4.21 2.65 -2.31
C GLN A 88 -4.41 1.30 -3.00
N SER A 89 -4.26 1.23 -4.33
CA SER A 89 -4.40 -0.03 -5.08
C SER A 89 -3.33 -1.06 -4.69
N GLY A 90 -2.11 -0.60 -4.39
CA GLY A 90 -1.05 -1.45 -3.86
C GLY A 90 -1.35 -1.98 -2.47
N LEU A 91 -1.93 -1.15 -1.60
CA LEU A 91 -2.42 -1.59 -0.29
C LEU A 91 -3.50 -2.66 -0.44
N THR A 92 -4.46 -2.45 -1.32
CA THR A 92 -5.54 -3.43 -1.56
C THR A 92 -4.99 -4.74 -2.10
N ALA A 93 -4.10 -4.70 -3.08
CA ALA A 93 -3.51 -5.90 -3.65
C ALA A 93 -2.78 -6.75 -2.60
N MET A 94 -2.13 -6.13 -1.61
CA MET A 94 -1.48 -6.82 -0.49
C MET A 94 -2.49 -7.60 0.35
N PHE A 95 -3.63 -7.00 0.72
CA PHE A 95 -4.66 -7.70 1.49
C PHE A 95 -5.41 -8.74 0.66
N ALA A 96 -5.71 -8.44 -0.60
CA ALA A 96 -6.34 -9.36 -1.52
C ALA A 96 -5.49 -10.63 -1.73
N GLN A 97 -4.17 -10.48 -1.84
CA GLN A 97 -3.24 -11.61 -1.96
C GLN A 97 -3.38 -12.57 -0.76
N ALA A 98 -3.45 -12.03 0.45
CA ALA A 98 -3.60 -12.81 1.69
C ALA A 98 -4.91 -13.60 1.76
N THR A 99 -5.93 -13.15 1.03
CA THR A 99 -7.23 -13.82 0.98
C THR A 99 -7.24 -15.04 0.04
N PHE A 100 -6.30 -15.14 -0.90
CA PHE A 100 -6.24 -16.22 -1.89
C PHE A 100 -5.14 -17.25 -1.65
N ASP A 101 -4.24 -17.01 -0.70
CA ASP A 101 -3.24 -18.00 -0.35
C ASP A 101 -3.81 -19.12 0.55
N SER A 102 -2.97 -20.13 0.81
CA SER A 102 -3.30 -21.28 1.65
C SER A 102 -2.55 -21.30 2.98
N TYR A 103 -1.93 -20.19 3.38
CA TYR A 103 -1.06 -20.11 4.56
C TYR A 103 -1.86 -20.21 5.85
N ASN A 104 -2.91 -19.40 5.99
CA ASN A 104 -3.82 -19.46 7.12
C ASN A 104 -5.28 -19.28 6.65
N ARG A 105 -6.20 -20.07 7.19
CA ARG A 105 -7.63 -20.04 6.83
C ARG A 105 -8.34 -18.77 7.29
N SER A 106 -7.75 -18.02 8.23
CA SER A 106 -8.28 -16.73 8.66
C SER A 106 -7.89 -15.65 7.65
N ALA A 107 -8.87 -15.20 6.86
CA ALA A 107 -8.69 -14.09 5.92
C ALA A 107 -8.82 -12.74 6.66
N VAL A 108 -7.88 -11.83 6.43
CA VAL A 108 -7.93 -10.44 6.94
C VAL A 108 -9.10 -9.68 6.29
N VAL A 109 -9.30 -9.94 5.00
CA VAL A 109 -10.40 -9.39 4.22
C VAL A 109 -11.21 -10.55 3.65
N PRO A 110 -12.55 -10.56 3.81
CA PRO A 110 -13.36 -11.64 3.28
C PRO A 110 -13.25 -11.68 1.75
N ARG A 111 -13.17 -12.89 1.17
CA ARG A 111 -13.04 -13.09 -0.28
C ARG A 111 -14.10 -12.35 -1.09
N ARG A 112 -15.33 -12.23 -0.56
CA ARG A 112 -16.42 -11.48 -1.20
C ARG A 112 -16.09 -9.99 -1.36
N ALA A 113 -15.32 -9.38 -0.47
CA ALA A 113 -14.97 -7.97 -0.56
C ALA A 113 -13.89 -7.67 -1.62
N ILE A 114 -13.30 -8.70 -2.25
CA ILE A 114 -12.31 -8.52 -3.33
C ILE A 114 -12.97 -8.51 -4.71
N PHE A 115 -14.25 -8.87 -4.82
CA PHE A 115 -14.94 -8.99 -6.11
C PHE A 115 -16.12 -8.04 -6.22
N ASN A 116 -16.26 -7.44 -7.40
CA ASN A 116 -17.50 -6.81 -7.84
C ASN A 116 -18.48 -7.90 -8.27
N TYR A 117 -19.76 -7.74 -7.92
CA TYR A 117 -20.81 -8.74 -8.22
C TYR A 117 -21.91 -8.14 -9.09
N ASP A 118 -22.33 -8.90 -10.10
CA ASP A 118 -23.60 -8.73 -10.80
C ASP A 118 -24.59 -9.77 -10.25
N GLY A 119 -25.47 -9.32 -9.36
CA GLY A 119 -26.32 -10.20 -8.54
C GLY A 119 -25.49 -11.12 -7.63
N ASN A 120 -25.52 -12.43 -7.92
CA ASN A 120 -24.80 -13.45 -7.13
C ASN A 120 -23.51 -13.96 -7.79
N GLN A 121 -23.18 -13.48 -8.99
CA GLN A 121 -21.96 -13.88 -9.70
C GLN A 121 -20.97 -12.71 -9.74
N PRO A 122 -19.65 -12.97 -9.70
CA PRO A 122 -18.68 -11.93 -9.97
C PRO A 122 -18.94 -11.29 -11.34
N ASN A 123 -18.86 -9.96 -11.40
CA ASN A 123 -19.00 -9.22 -12.64
C ASN A 123 -17.90 -9.68 -13.61
N ARG A 124 -18.29 -10.02 -14.85
CA ARG A 124 -17.37 -10.60 -15.84
C ARG A 124 -16.47 -9.57 -16.49
N SER A 125 -16.93 -8.33 -16.58
CA SER A 125 -16.24 -7.22 -17.25
C SER A 125 -15.35 -6.44 -16.28
N ASP A 126 -15.77 -6.34 -15.02
CA ASP A 126 -15.01 -5.75 -13.93
C ASP A 126 -15.12 -6.64 -12.69
N PRO A 127 -14.27 -7.67 -12.56
CA PRO A 127 -14.41 -8.65 -11.49
C PRO A 127 -13.86 -8.18 -10.14
N LEU A 128 -12.88 -7.26 -10.10
CA LEU A 128 -12.11 -7.00 -8.89
C LEU A 128 -12.46 -5.63 -8.28
N ASP A 129 -12.77 -5.63 -6.99
CA ASP A 129 -12.98 -4.41 -6.22
C ASP A 129 -11.67 -4.04 -5.50
N TYR A 130 -11.06 -2.92 -5.91
CA TYR A 130 -9.88 -2.39 -5.23
C TYR A 130 -10.24 -1.50 -4.04
N SER A 131 -11.51 -1.11 -3.86
CA SER A 131 -11.97 -0.13 -2.86
C SER A 131 -12.27 -0.79 -1.51
N LEU A 132 -11.24 -1.37 -0.90
CA LEU A 132 -11.39 -1.99 0.42
C LEU A 132 -11.54 -0.92 1.50
N PRO A 133 -12.55 -1.04 2.39
CA PRO A 133 -12.75 -0.08 3.48
C PRO A 133 -11.50 0.18 4.33
N ILE A 134 -10.64 -0.83 4.51
CA ILE A 134 -9.39 -0.75 5.29
C ILE A 134 -8.26 0.02 4.59
N THR A 135 -8.47 0.41 3.33
CA THR A 135 -7.53 1.20 2.52
C THR A 135 -8.11 2.56 2.10
N ASN A 136 -9.40 2.81 2.38
CA ASN A 136 -10.05 4.08 2.07
C ASN A 136 -9.44 5.23 2.90
N GLY A 137 -9.37 6.40 2.28
CA GLY A 137 -8.74 7.59 2.89
C GLY A 137 -7.21 7.52 2.91
N TRP A 138 -6.61 6.76 1.99
CA TRP A 138 -5.17 6.79 1.76
C TRP A 138 -4.80 8.16 1.17
N ASP A 139 -3.78 8.83 1.71
CA ASP A 139 -3.39 10.20 1.32
C ASP A 139 -1.88 10.28 1.00
N GLY A 140 -1.33 9.25 0.37
CA GLY A 140 0.09 9.21 0.03
C GLY A 140 0.91 8.23 0.86
N ASP A 141 1.93 7.65 0.24
CA ASP A 141 2.89 6.79 0.91
C ASP A 141 4.30 6.93 0.33
N ARG A 142 5.29 6.61 1.18
CA ARG A 142 6.70 6.53 0.79
C ARG A 142 7.37 5.35 1.47
N LEU A 143 8.06 4.53 0.69
CA LEU A 143 8.83 3.37 1.13
C LEU A 143 10.30 3.54 0.76
N HIS A 144 11.18 3.39 1.75
CA HIS A 144 12.63 3.29 1.57
C HIS A 144 13.07 1.86 1.86
N VAL A 145 13.93 1.32 1.01
CA VAL A 145 14.61 0.03 1.22
C VAL A 145 16.02 0.29 1.73
N TYR A 146 16.47 -0.54 2.65
CA TYR A 146 17.80 -0.51 3.24
C TYR A 146 18.48 -1.87 3.02
N GLN A 147 19.80 -1.85 2.98
CA GLN A 147 20.63 -3.04 2.82
C GLN A 147 21.75 -3.05 3.86
N LYS A 148 22.12 -4.26 4.28
CA LYS A 148 23.27 -4.55 5.13
C LYS A 148 23.77 -5.95 4.79
N ASN A 149 24.97 -6.05 4.23
CA ASN A 149 25.49 -7.31 3.68
C ASN A 149 24.52 -7.91 2.65
N ASN A 150 24.00 -9.11 2.91
CA ASN A 150 23.01 -9.80 2.07
C ASN A 150 21.56 -9.66 2.60
N GLU A 151 21.35 -8.86 3.64
CA GLU A 151 20.03 -8.63 4.24
C GLU A 151 19.39 -7.35 3.71
N THR A 152 18.06 -7.35 3.67
CA THR A 152 17.25 -6.19 3.30
C THR A 152 16.31 -5.80 4.43
N ALA A 153 15.97 -4.53 4.49
CA ALA A 153 14.98 -3.98 5.41
C ALA A 153 14.18 -2.87 4.72
N TYR A 154 13.05 -2.47 5.27
CA TYR A 154 12.33 -1.31 4.76
C TYR A 154 11.71 -0.45 5.85
N VAL A 155 11.53 0.83 5.50
CA VAL A 155 10.69 1.77 6.23
C VAL A 155 9.61 2.25 5.29
N TRP A 156 8.36 2.10 5.70
CA TRP A 156 7.20 2.54 4.95
C TRP A 156 6.34 3.47 5.79
N LYS A 157 6.09 4.67 5.28
CA LYS A 157 5.22 5.65 5.92
C LYS A 157 4.03 5.92 5.01
N VAL A 158 2.85 5.79 5.59
CA VAL A 158 1.56 5.95 4.92
C VAL A 158 0.79 7.07 5.63
N LYS A 159 0.29 8.02 4.85
CA LYS A 159 -0.59 9.10 5.29
C LYS A 159 -2.03 8.74 4.96
N TRP A 160 -2.91 9.27 5.80
CA TRP A 160 -4.35 9.01 5.76
C TRP A 160 -5.11 10.32 5.96
N ASP A 161 -6.33 10.37 5.42
CA ASP A 161 -7.27 11.48 5.56
C ASP A 161 -7.61 11.75 7.04
N SER A 162 -7.71 10.68 7.85
CA SER A 162 -8.04 10.80 9.27
C SER A 162 -7.27 9.83 10.18
N PRO A 163 -7.18 10.13 11.49
CA PRO A 163 -6.67 9.19 12.49
C PRO A 163 -7.45 7.88 12.55
N LYS A 164 -8.74 7.90 12.19
CA LYS A 164 -9.59 6.71 12.15
C LYS A 164 -9.15 5.77 11.03
N ASP A 165 -8.92 6.28 9.83
CA ASP A 165 -8.48 5.50 8.68
C ASP A 165 -7.09 4.88 8.94
N ALA A 166 -6.17 5.69 9.48
CA ALA A 166 -4.85 5.20 9.91
C ALA A 166 -4.94 4.06 10.94
N SER A 167 -5.85 4.16 11.91
CA SER A 167 -6.04 3.13 12.94
C SER A 167 -6.67 1.85 12.37
N GLN A 168 -7.60 2.00 11.42
CA GLN A 168 -8.24 0.89 10.73
C GLN A 168 -7.23 0.11 9.89
N PHE A 169 -6.40 0.79 9.09
CA PHE A 169 -5.32 0.16 8.33
C PHE A 169 -4.29 -0.50 9.24
N ALA A 170 -3.81 0.18 10.29
CA ALA A 170 -2.83 -0.40 11.21
C ALA A 170 -3.36 -1.67 11.88
N THR A 171 -4.65 -1.72 12.20
CA THR A 171 -5.31 -2.92 12.75
C THR A 171 -5.33 -4.05 11.72
N ALA A 172 -5.74 -3.78 10.48
CA ALA A 172 -5.74 -4.78 9.41
C ALA A 172 -4.33 -5.27 9.07
N TYR A 173 -3.32 -4.39 9.06
CA TYR A 173 -1.93 -4.76 8.82
C TYR A 173 -1.39 -5.70 9.91
N ARG A 174 -1.74 -5.47 11.18
CA ARG A 174 -1.38 -6.39 12.28
C ARG A 174 -2.07 -7.75 12.13
N GLN A 175 -3.33 -7.77 11.69
CA GLN A 175 -4.03 -9.01 11.36
C GLN A 175 -3.36 -9.74 10.19
N LEU A 176 -2.83 -9.01 9.20
CA LEU A 176 -2.04 -9.57 8.12
C LEU A 176 -0.73 -10.18 8.63
N LEU A 177 -0.02 -9.52 9.54
CA LEU A 177 1.16 -10.12 10.19
C LEU A 177 0.78 -11.42 10.93
N SER A 178 -0.31 -11.40 11.70
CA SER A 178 -0.81 -12.61 12.38
C SER A 178 -1.25 -13.70 11.40
N HIS A 179 -1.82 -13.36 10.25
CA HIS A 179 -2.10 -14.30 9.18
C HIS A 179 -0.82 -15.03 8.76
N TRP A 180 0.29 -14.30 8.59
CA TRP A 180 1.63 -14.84 8.29
C TRP A 180 2.37 -15.44 9.50
N GLY A 181 1.68 -15.74 10.60
CA GLY A 181 2.27 -16.42 11.75
C GLY A 181 3.03 -15.53 12.72
N ALA A 182 2.88 -14.20 12.63
CA ALA A 182 3.59 -13.30 13.53
C ALA A 182 3.08 -13.39 14.97
N THR A 183 4.01 -13.42 15.93
CA THR A 183 3.76 -13.29 17.36
C THR A 183 4.17 -11.90 17.86
N THR A 184 3.56 -11.42 18.95
CA THR A 184 3.96 -10.13 19.55
C THR A 184 5.25 -10.28 20.35
N ALA A 185 6.19 -9.36 20.15
CA ALA A 185 7.45 -9.25 20.89
C ALA A 185 7.55 -7.92 21.67
N GLY A 186 6.47 -7.15 21.74
CA GLY A 186 6.39 -5.85 22.42
C GLY A 186 5.16 -5.06 22.01
N THR A 187 5.00 -3.83 22.52
CA THR A 187 3.80 -3.00 22.27
C THR A 187 3.52 -2.76 20.79
N ASP A 188 4.57 -2.50 20.01
CA ASP A 188 4.49 -2.22 18.57
C ASP A 188 5.44 -3.11 17.78
N THR A 189 5.65 -4.36 18.21
CA THR A 189 6.64 -5.25 17.59
C THR A 189 6.09 -6.65 17.41
N TRP A 190 6.26 -7.17 16.20
CA TRP A 190 5.83 -8.49 15.78
C TRP A 190 7.01 -9.25 15.15
N VAL A 191 7.05 -10.56 15.33
CA VAL A 191 8.10 -11.42 14.76
C VAL A 191 7.44 -12.59 14.06
N ILE A 192 7.81 -12.82 12.80
CA ILE A 192 7.51 -14.04 12.06
C ILE A 192 8.78 -14.88 12.11
N GLU A 193 8.74 -16.03 12.77
CA GLU A 193 9.94 -16.83 13.00
C GLU A 193 10.42 -17.58 11.75
N ASN A 194 9.48 -18.00 10.89
CA ASN A 194 9.76 -18.93 9.80
C ASN A 194 8.92 -18.63 8.55
N GLY A 195 9.44 -19.04 7.40
CA GLY A 195 8.76 -18.93 6.10
C GLY A 195 9.22 -17.72 5.28
N PRO A 196 8.56 -17.45 4.14
CA PRO A 196 9.00 -16.44 3.18
C PRO A 196 8.85 -15.00 3.67
N TYR A 197 8.19 -14.79 4.81
CA TYR A 197 8.01 -13.49 5.47
C TYR A 197 8.69 -13.45 6.85
N ALA A 198 9.62 -14.38 7.13
CA ALA A 198 10.34 -14.42 8.40
C ALA A 198 11.17 -13.14 8.57
N ASP A 199 10.82 -12.35 9.58
CA ASP A 199 11.41 -11.05 9.89
C ASP A 199 10.77 -10.48 11.17
N ALA A 200 11.35 -9.40 11.70
CA ALA A 200 10.72 -8.55 12.69
C ALA A 200 10.03 -7.34 12.04
N PHE A 201 8.94 -6.89 12.65
CA PHE A 201 8.12 -5.78 12.17
C PHE A 201 7.78 -4.83 13.31
N SER A 202 7.79 -3.52 13.06
CA SER A 202 7.20 -2.51 13.94
C SER A 202 6.11 -1.73 13.22
N VAL A 203 4.94 -1.59 13.84
CA VAL A 203 3.77 -0.91 13.27
C VAL A 203 3.28 0.15 14.25
N ARG A 204 3.54 1.42 13.95
CA ARG A 204 3.16 2.56 14.80
C ARG A 204 2.21 3.50 14.11
N THR A 205 1.26 4.01 14.88
CA THR A 205 0.28 5.01 14.44
C THR A 205 0.48 6.30 15.22
N SER A 206 0.48 7.44 14.53
CA SER A 206 0.52 8.78 15.15
C SER A 206 -0.35 9.73 14.34
N GLY A 207 -1.45 10.19 14.94
CA GLY A 207 -2.50 10.91 14.22
C GLY A 207 -2.98 10.11 13.00
N SER A 208 -2.97 10.74 11.84
CA SER A 208 -3.32 10.11 10.55
C SER A 208 -2.11 9.48 9.82
N THR A 209 -1.09 9.03 10.55
CA THR A 209 0.13 8.45 9.96
C THR A 209 0.38 7.07 10.49
N VAL A 210 0.67 6.12 9.61
CA VAL A 210 1.17 4.79 9.97
C VAL A 210 2.61 4.67 9.49
N VAL A 211 3.50 4.17 10.35
CA VAL A 211 4.88 3.85 10.01
C VAL A 211 5.12 2.37 10.29
N ILE A 212 5.49 1.64 9.24
CA ILE A 212 5.89 0.25 9.28
C ILE A 212 7.40 0.16 9.06
N VAL A 213 8.07 -0.60 9.92
CA VAL A 213 9.50 -0.94 9.78
C VAL A 213 9.60 -2.45 9.73
N ASN A 214 10.36 -2.97 8.80
CA ASN A 214 10.69 -4.39 8.68
C ASN A 214 12.21 -4.53 8.69
N ALA A 215 12.70 -5.55 9.39
CA ALA A 215 14.11 -5.91 9.43
C ALA A 215 14.28 -7.37 9.87
N PRO A 216 15.44 -8.01 9.60
CA PRO A 216 15.71 -9.41 9.97
C PRO A 216 15.50 -9.73 11.44
N THR A 217 15.82 -8.79 12.33
CA THR A 217 15.75 -8.99 13.79
C THR A 217 15.08 -7.81 14.49
N THR A 218 14.60 -8.05 15.71
CA THR A 218 14.02 -7.00 16.55
C THR A 218 15.02 -5.88 16.88
N ASP A 219 16.31 -6.22 16.98
CA ASP A 219 17.37 -5.24 17.22
C ASP A 219 17.60 -4.37 15.97
N ASP A 220 17.58 -4.99 14.79
CA ASP A 220 17.72 -4.27 13.52
C ASP A 220 16.58 -3.28 13.27
N LEU A 221 15.38 -3.48 13.82
CA LEU A 221 14.28 -2.50 13.71
C LEU A 221 14.71 -1.11 14.22
N GLY A 222 15.43 -1.07 15.35
CA GLY A 222 15.95 0.18 15.93
C GLY A 222 17.12 0.76 15.15
N ASP A 223 17.86 -0.09 14.43
CA ASP A 223 19.00 0.29 13.62
C ASP A 223 18.61 0.82 12.25
N VAL A 224 17.55 0.27 11.65
CA VAL A 224 16.96 0.75 10.40
C VAL A 224 16.18 2.03 10.63
N ARG A 225 15.40 2.11 11.72
CA ARG A 225 14.66 3.33 12.08
C ARG A 225 14.51 3.50 13.59
N ARG A 226 15.22 4.48 14.12
CA ARG A 226 15.07 4.92 15.51
C ARG A 226 13.63 5.33 15.83
N LYS A 227 13.17 5.00 17.04
CA LYS A 227 11.97 5.62 17.61
C LYS A 227 12.25 7.13 17.76
N ALA A 228 11.33 7.96 17.28
CA ALA A 228 11.41 9.41 17.49
C ALA A 228 11.15 9.74 18.97
#